data_AF-A0A843DV84-F1
#
_entry.id   AF-A0A843DV84-F1
#
_cell.length_a   1.000
_cell.length_b   1.000
_cell.length_c   1.000
_cell.angle_alpha   90.00
_cell.angle_beta   90.00
_cell.angle_gamma   90.00
#
_symmetry.space_group_name_H-M   'P 1'
#
loop_
_entity.id
_entity.type
_entity.pdbx_description
1 polymer ?
#
loop_
_entity_poly.entity_id
_entity_poly.type
_entity_poly.pdbx_seq_one_letter_code
_entity_poly.pdbx_strand_id
1 'polypeptide(L)'
;MVDVDTISKMVEGLANWVPMIESELDIMNSGKMGRPFEYCNSMIIWMMVISGYLDTTVRKISGLSNAIFSIIGIKGPSYNRFFERAMAIVGAVDDWLPGQ
;
A
#
# COMPACT_ATOMS: atom_id res chain seq x y z
N MET A 1 -8.07 -17.90 -9.25
CA MET A 1 -6.86 -18.14 -8.43
C MET A 1 -5.77 -17.29 -9.05
N VAL A 2 -5.12 -16.41 -8.29
CA VAL A 2 -4.02 -15.58 -8.81
C VAL A 2 -2.86 -16.52 -9.09
N ASP A 3 -2.36 -16.54 -10.33
CA ASP A 3 -1.24 -17.40 -10.71
C ASP A 3 0.11 -16.79 -10.31
N VAL A 4 1.15 -17.62 -10.38
CA VAL A 4 2.51 -17.24 -9.96
C VAL A 4 3.09 -16.14 -10.85
N ASP A 5 2.76 -16.11 -12.14
CA ASP A 5 3.22 -15.09 -13.08
C ASP A 5 2.66 -13.71 -12.69
N THR A 6 1.39 -13.66 -12.32
CA THR A 6 0.72 -12.46 -11.81
C THR A 6 1.38 -11.98 -10.52
N ILE A 7 1.72 -12.88 -9.59
CA ILE A 7 2.43 -12.52 -8.36
C ILE A 7 3.84 -11.99 -8.68
N SER A 8 4.57 -12.62 -9.62
CA SER A 8 5.91 -12.16 -10.04
C SER A 8 5.85 -10.72 -10.54
N LYS A 9 4.90 -10.42 -11.44
CA LYS A 9 4.69 -9.06 -11.97
C LYS A 9 4.34 -8.05 -10.88
N MET A 10 3.62 -8.46 -9.84
CA MET A 10 3.34 -7.58 -8.70
C MET A 10 4.57 -7.31 -7.84
N VAL A 11 5.41 -8.33 -7.61
CA VAL A 11 6.68 -8.18 -6.87
C VAL A 11 7.63 -7.27 -7.65
N GLU A 12 7.78 -7.50 -8.96
CA GLU A 12 8.57 -6.64 -9.86
C GLU A 12 8.01 -5.22 -9.91
N GLY A 13 6.68 -5.08 -10.01
CA GLY A 13 6.00 -3.80 -9.96
C GLY A 13 6.25 -3.07 -8.64
N LEU A 14 6.18 -3.77 -7.51
CA LEU A 14 6.47 -3.21 -6.19
C LEU A 14 7.93 -2.79 -6.05
N ALA A 15 8.88 -3.51 -6.66
CA ALA A 15 10.30 -3.15 -6.61
C ALA A 15 10.55 -1.73 -7.14
N ASN A 16 9.76 -1.28 -8.14
CA ASN A 16 9.83 0.10 -8.63
C ASN A 16 9.32 1.15 -7.61
N TRP A 17 8.48 0.73 -6.66
CA TRP A 17 7.95 1.58 -5.60
C TRP A 17 8.81 1.57 -4.33
N VAL A 18 9.66 0.56 -4.14
CA VAL A 18 10.49 0.42 -2.92
C VAL A 18 11.28 1.70 -2.60
N PRO A 19 12.02 2.34 -3.54
CA PRO A 19 12.76 3.56 -3.22
C PRO A 19 11.87 4.71 -2.73
N MET A 20 10.66 4.81 -3.28
CA MET A 20 9.68 5.82 -2.86
C MET A 20 9.11 5.50 -1.48
N ILE A 21 8.81 4.23 -1.21
CA ILE A 21 8.31 3.75 0.09
C ILE A 21 9.35 3.99 1.19
N GLU A 22 10.61 3.62 0.96
CA GLU A 22 11.72 3.82 1.90
C GLU A 22 11.93 5.31 2.19
N SER A 23 12.03 6.13 1.15
CA SER A 23 12.18 7.58 1.29
C SER A 23 11.02 8.23 2.06
N GLU A 24 9.78 7.86 1.76
CA GLU A 24 8.60 8.39 2.45
C GLU A 24 8.59 7.97 3.93
N LEU A 25 8.93 6.70 4.23
CA LEU A 25 9.04 6.21 5.60
C LEU A 25 10.15 6.92 6.38
N ASP A 26 11.31 7.15 5.77
CA ASP A 26 12.42 7.87 6.38
C ASP A 26 12.03 9.32 6.70
N ILE A 27 11.38 10.01 5.77
CA ILE A 27 10.88 11.37 5.99
C ILE A 27 9.84 11.38 7.11
N MET A 28 8.87 10.46 7.10
CA MET A 28 7.83 10.37 8.12
C MET A 28 8.36 10.02 9.52
N ASN A 29 9.47 9.28 9.58
CA ASN A 29 10.11 8.87 10.83
C ASN A 29 11.21 9.82 11.29
N SER A 30 11.65 10.74 10.44
CA SER A 30 12.66 11.73 10.78
C SER A 30 12.24 12.57 12.00
N GLY A 31 13.10 12.60 13.02
CA GLY A 31 12.86 13.35 14.26
C GLY A 31 11.79 12.76 15.19
N LYS A 32 11.24 11.58 14.89
CA LYS A 32 10.21 10.95 15.72
C LYS A 32 10.84 10.23 16.91
N MET A 33 10.49 10.64 18.13
CA MET A 33 11.01 10.03 19.37
C MET A 33 10.21 8.81 19.88
N GLY A 34 9.16 8.40 19.16
CA GLY A 34 8.28 7.28 19.53
C GLY A 34 8.38 6.10 18.57
N ARG A 35 7.37 5.21 18.58
CA ARG A 35 7.33 4.08 17.64
C ARG A 35 7.31 4.60 16.19
N PRO A 36 8.25 4.13 15.34
CA PRO A 36 8.29 4.52 13.94
C PRO A 36 6.99 4.10 13.24
N PHE A 37 6.58 4.87 12.25
CA PHE A 37 5.58 4.47 11.28
C PHE A 37 6.08 3.23 10.54
N GLU A 38 5.20 2.23 10.43
CA GLU A 38 5.50 0.95 9.78
C GLU A 38 5.04 0.92 8.31
N TYR A 39 4.26 1.91 7.87
CA TYR A 39 3.72 2.01 6.53
C TYR A 39 3.46 3.48 6.15
N CYS A 40 3.56 3.79 4.86
CA CYS A 40 3.40 5.13 4.29
C CYS A 40 2.23 5.21 3.28
N ASN A 41 1.93 6.40 2.72
CA ASN A 41 0.83 6.53 1.75
C ASN A 41 1.12 5.80 0.44
N SER A 42 2.38 5.79 -0.01
CA SER A 42 2.76 5.07 -1.23
C SER A 42 2.41 3.58 -1.15
N MET A 43 2.56 2.96 0.03
CA MET A 43 2.13 1.57 0.26
C MET A 43 0.61 1.42 0.12
N ILE A 44 -0.16 2.35 0.68
CA ILE A 44 -1.63 2.32 0.60
C ILE A 44 -2.09 2.48 -0.86
N ILE A 45 -1.49 3.41 -1.59
CA ILE A 45 -1.78 3.65 -3.00
C ILE A 45 -1.45 2.42 -3.84
N TRP A 46 -0.28 1.81 -3.64
CA TRP A 46 0.09 0.57 -4.33
C TRP A 46 -0.94 -0.54 -4.09
N MET A 47 -1.40 -0.70 -2.84
CA MET A 47 -2.45 -1.67 -2.50
C MET A 47 -3.79 -1.34 -3.19
N MET A 48 -4.16 -0.07 -3.31
CA MET A 48 -5.37 0.36 -4.05
C MET A 48 -5.27 0.05 -5.54
N VAL A 49 -4.12 0.31 -6.17
CA VAL A 49 -3.87 0.00 -7.59
C VAL A 49 -4.01 -1.50 -7.85
N ILE A 50 -3.39 -2.34 -7.02
CA ILE A 50 -3.51 -3.80 -7.14
C ILE A 50 -4.93 -4.27 -6.87
N SER A 51 -5.65 -3.65 -5.94
CA SER A 51 -7.07 -3.96 -5.70
C SER A 51 -7.95 -3.72 -6.92
N GLY A 52 -7.73 -2.61 -7.64
CA GLY A 52 -8.43 -2.32 -8.88
C GLY A 52 -8.04 -3.26 -10.01
N TYR A 53 -6.74 -3.57 -10.15
CA TYR A 53 -6.24 -4.48 -11.18
C TYR A 53 -6.79 -5.91 -11.06
N LEU A 54 -6.92 -6.41 -9.82
CA LEU A 54 -7.39 -7.77 -9.55
C LEU A 54 -8.91 -7.90 -9.39
N ASP A 55 -9.65 -6.79 -9.44
CA ASP A 55 -11.09 -6.73 -9.12
C ASP A 55 -11.45 -7.58 -7.89
N THR A 56 -10.80 -7.29 -6.77
CA THR A 56 -10.86 -8.14 -5.57
C THR A 56 -11.14 -7.35 -4.30
N THR A 57 -11.50 -8.08 -3.24
CA THR A 57 -11.92 -7.45 -1.99
C THR A 57 -10.73 -6.88 -1.22
N VAL A 58 -10.96 -5.77 -0.52
CA VAL A 58 -10.00 -5.12 0.38
C VAL A 58 -9.34 -6.11 1.36
N ARG A 59 -10.11 -7.10 1.84
CA ARG A 59 -9.62 -8.16 2.72
C ARG A 59 -8.61 -9.08 2.03
N LYS A 60 -8.89 -9.50 0.79
CA LYS A 60 -7.98 -10.35 0.01
C LYS A 60 -6.70 -9.60 -0.35
N ILE A 61 -6.81 -8.32 -0.73
CA ILE A 61 -5.65 -7.47 -0.99
C ILE A 61 -4.80 -7.30 0.25
N SER A 62 -5.37 -6.99 1.41
CA SER A 62 -4.58 -6.86 2.63
C SER A 62 -3.77 -8.12 2.95
N GLY A 63 -4.33 -9.32 2.73
CA GLY A 63 -3.59 -10.57 2.89
C GLY A 63 -2.47 -10.72 1.86
N LEU A 64 -2.79 -10.52 0.57
CA LEU A 64 -1.83 -10.66 -0.53
C LEU A 64 -0.67 -9.65 -0.43
N SER A 65 -0.98 -8.38 -0.21
CA SER A 65 0.02 -7.32 -0.07
C SER A 65 0.92 -7.56 1.13
N ASN A 66 0.41 -8.06 2.27
CA ASN A 66 1.25 -8.42 3.40
C ASN A 66 2.24 -9.55 3.06
N ALA A 67 1.80 -10.56 2.29
CA ALA A 67 2.70 -11.60 1.80
C ALA A 67 3.78 -11.02 0.87
N ILE A 68 3.40 -10.15 -0.08
CA ILE A 68 4.33 -9.52 -1.01
C ILE A 68 5.33 -8.61 -0.28
N PHE A 69 4.88 -7.76 0.64
CA PHE A 69 5.77 -6.91 1.45
C PHE A 69 6.73 -7.76 2.28
N SER A 70 6.28 -8.91 2.82
CA SER A 70 7.17 -9.79 3.59
C SER A 70 8.30 -10.40 2.76
N ILE A 71 8.09 -10.65 1.45
CA ILE A 71 9.14 -11.15 0.54
C ILE A 71 10.29 -10.15 0.43
N ILE A 72 9.99 -8.85 0.50
CA ILE A 72 10.99 -7.76 0.42
C ILE A 72 11.37 -7.19 1.79
N GLY A 73 10.99 -7.86 2.89
CA GLY A 73 11.38 -7.48 4.25
C GLY A 73 10.64 -6.28 4.84
N ILE A 74 9.53 -5.84 4.25
CA ILE A 74 8.74 -4.71 4.72
C ILE A 74 7.48 -5.20 5.44
N LYS A 75 7.08 -4.50 6.50
CA LYS A 75 5.82 -4.80 7.20
C LYS A 75 4.66 -4.07 6.53
N GLY A 76 3.69 -4.82 6.01
CA GLY A 76 2.48 -4.22 5.44
C GLY A 76 1.45 -3.76 6.48
N PRO A 77 0.49 -2.92 6.08
CA PRO A 77 -0.60 -2.47 6.95
C PRO A 77 -1.63 -3.58 7.21
N SER A 78 -2.23 -3.56 8.41
CA SER A 78 -3.41 -4.37 8.71
C SER A 78 -4.61 -3.96 7.84
N TYR A 79 -5.56 -4.87 7.63
CA TYR A 79 -6.80 -4.62 6.89
C TYR A 79 -7.52 -3.34 7.32
N ASN A 80 -7.75 -3.15 8.63
CA ASN A 80 -8.45 -1.97 9.14
C ASN A 80 -7.69 -0.68 8.79
N ARG A 81 -6.37 -0.68 8.99
CA ARG A 81 -5.51 0.47 8.66
C ARG A 81 -5.48 0.78 7.17
N PHE A 82 -5.42 -0.25 6.35
CA PHE A 82 -5.50 -0.10 4.90
C PHE A 82 -6.84 0.55 4.51
N PHE A 83 -7.95 0.01 5.00
CA PHE A 83 -9.28 0.53 4.71
C PHE A 83 -9.46 1.98 5.17
N GLU A 84 -9.11 2.30 6.43
CA GLU A 84 -9.15 3.67 6.97
C GLU A 84 -8.37 4.65 6.10
N ARG A 85 -7.14 4.30 5.72
CA ARG A 85 -6.27 5.18 4.93
C ARG A 85 -6.71 5.30 3.49
N ALA A 86 -7.17 4.21 2.88
CA ALA A 86 -7.70 4.23 1.52
C ALA A 86 -8.92 5.16 1.43
N MET A 87 -9.86 5.05 2.37
CA MET A 87 -11.02 5.95 2.42
C MET A 87 -10.62 7.42 2.64
N ALA A 88 -9.63 7.69 3.49
CA ALA A 88 -9.13 9.05 3.68
C ALA A 88 -8.47 9.62 2.41
N ILE A 89 -7.73 8.81 1.65
CA ILE A 89 -7.13 9.20 0.37
C ILE A 89 -8.21 9.46 -0.67
N VAL A 90 -9.21 8.57 -0.80
CA VAL A 90 -10.32 8.76 -1.74
C VAL A 90 -11.12 10.00 -1.40
N GLY A 91 -11.45 10.22 -0.12
CA GLY A 91 -12.13 11.44 0.33
C GLY A 91 -11.35 12.70 0.02
N ALA A 92 -10.02 12.70 0.23
CA ALA A 92 -9.18 13.85 -0.11
C ALA A 92 -9.13 14.12 -1.63
N VAL A 93 -9.22 13.08 -2.47
CA VAL A 93 -9.31 13.22 -3.93
C VAL A 93 -10.68 13.76 -4.35
N ASP A 94 -11.76 13.27 -3.74
CA ASP A 94 -13.13 13.76 -3.98
C ASP A 94 -13.28 15.24 -3.59
N ASP A 95 -12.73 15.63 -2.44
CA ASP A 95 -12.67 17.02 -2.00
C ASP A 95 -11.87 17.92 -2.96
N TRP A 96 -10.85 17.36 -3.62
CA TRP A 96 -10.01 18.06 -4.59
C TRP A 96 -10.66 18.13 -5.99
N LEU A 97 -11.53 17.18 -6.32
CA LEU A 97 -12.26 17.09 -7.59
C LEU A 97 -13.78 17.01 -7.35
N PRO A 98 -14.41 18.05 -6.75
CA PRO A 98 -15.82 17.98 -6.42
C PRO A 98 -16.67 17.89 -7.70
N GLY A 99 -17.35 16.75 -7.89
CA GLY A 99 -18.43 16.59 -8.87
C GLY A 99 -18.04 16.19 -10.29
N GLN A 100 -17.01 15.35 -10.48
CA GLN A 100 -16.88 14.56 -11.73
C GLN A 100 -17.71 13.28 -11.69
#